data_AF-A0A1Q5S103-F1
#
_entry.id   AF-A0A1Q5S103-F1
#
_cell.length_a   1.000
_cell.length_b   1.000
_cell.length_c   1.000
_cell.angle_alpha   90.00
_cell.angle_beta   90.00
_cell.angle_gamma   90.00
#
_symmetry.space_group_name_H-M   'P 1'
#
loop_
_entity.id
_entity.type
_entity.pdbx_description
1 polymer ?
#
loop_
_entity_poly.entity_id
_entity_poly.type
_entity_poly.pdbx_seq_one_letter_code
_entity_poly.pdbx_strand_id
1 'polypeptide(L)'
;MRTQVGSDPGPQYNLARSWARYGSNAGGPSVGAIVVWRHHVGKIVGHENGQWIVQSGNDGHAVRTRPRSLAGAIAFRNAYAQF
;
A
#
# COMPACT_ATOMS: atom_id res chain seq x y z
N MET A 1 5.12 -0.87 -5.92
CA MET A 1 5.02 -1.45 -4.56
C MET A 1 6.20 -2.34 -4.19
N ARG A 2 6.65 -3.30 -5.03
CA ARG A 2 7.84 -4.13 -4.72
C ARG A 2 9.09 -3.31 -4.37
N THR A 3 9.30 -2.20 -5.06
CA THR A 3 10.39 -1.24 -4.81
C THR A 3 10.19 -0.32 -3.60
N GLN A 4 9.02 -0.35 -2.97
CA GLN A 4 8.66 0.50 -1.82
C GLN A 4 8.68 -0.27 -0.49
N VAL A 5 9.02 -1.56 -0.54
CA VAL A 5 9.29 -2.42 0.62
C VAL A 5 10.76 -2.79 0.63
N GLY A 6 11.31 -3.02 1.82
CA GLY A 6 12.76 -3.11 2.02
C GLY A 6 13.47 -4.31 1.42
N SER A 7 12.74 -5.31 0.95
CA SER A 7 13.24 -6.50 0.27
C SER A 7 12.23 -6.96 -0.77
N ASP A 8 12.70 -7.64 -1.83
CA ASP A 8 11.80 -8.14 -2.87
C ASP A 8 10.83 -9.17 -2.26
N PRO A 9 9.51 -8.88 -2.23
CA PRO A 9 8.55 -9.77 -1.59
C PRO A 9 8.27 -11.03 -2.43
N GLY A 10 8.76 -11.08 -3.67
CA GLY A 10 8.59 -12.20 -4.59
C GLY A 10 7.42 -12.04 -5.57
N PRO A 11 7.37 -12.89 -6.63
CA PRO A 11 6.44 -12.74 -7.75
C PRO A 11 4.96 -12.94 -7.37
N GLN A 12 4.67 -13.64 -6.28
CA GLN A 12 3.31 -13.82 -5.76
C GLN A 12 2.63 -12.48 -5.39
N TYR A 13 3.41 -11.42 -5.20
CA TYR A 13 2.94 -10.05 -4.93
C TYR A 13 2.91 -9.14 -6.17
N ASN A 14 3.02 -9.70 -7.38
CA ASN A 14 2.70 -8.93 -8.60
C ASN A 14 1.21 -8.60 -8.68
N LEU A 15 0.33 -9.43 -8.09
CA LEU A 15 -1.10 -9.16 -7.98
C LEU A 15 -1.39 -8.31 -6.74
N ALA A 16 -2.12 -7.20 -6.92
CA ALA A 16 -2.48 -6.27 -5.84
C ALA A 16 -3.12 -6.97 -4.63
N ARG A 17 -4.13 -7.81 -4.85
CA ARG A 17 -4.83 -8.52 -3.76
C ARG A 17 -3.94 -9.42 -2.92
N SER A 18 -2.85 -9.96 -3.48
CA SER A 18 -1.92 -10.83 -2.74
C SER A 18 -1.27 -10.07 -1.58
N TRP A 19 -1.10 -8.75 -1.70
CA TRP A 19 -0.55 -7.90 -0.65
C TRP A 19 -1.41 -7.90 0.62
N ALA A 20 -2.68 -8.29 0.58
CA ALA A 20 -3.51 -8.43 1.78
C ALA A 20 -2.96 -9.46 2.78
N ARG A 21 -2.08 -10.37 2.32
CA ARG A 21 -1.38 -11.37 3.15
C ARG A 21 0.06 -10.99 3.50
N TYR A 22 0.55 -9.85 3.00
CA TYR A 22 1.92 -9.41 3.26
C TYR A 22 2.05 -8.86 4.68
N GLY A 23 3.17 -9.17 5.35
CA GLY A 23 3.48 -8.66 6.68
C GLY A 23 2.39 -8.93 7.73
N SER A 24 2.22 -8.02 8.68
CA SER A 24 1.21 -8.13 9.75
C SER A 24 0.02 -7.18 9.52
N ASN A 25 -1.09 -7.44 10.22
CA ASN A 25 -2.25 -6.56 10.17
C ASN A 25 -1.89 -5.20 10.80
N ALA A 26 -2.17 -4.09 10.10
CA ALA A 26 -1.91 -2.75 10.61
C ALA A 26 -2.99 -2.25 11.57
N GLY A 27 -4.11 -2.97 11.72
CA GLY A 27 -5.24 -2.57 12.57
C GLY A 27 -6.11 -1.47 11.96
N GLY A 28 -5.63 -0.78 10.93
CA GLY A 28 -6.37 0.27 10.23
C GLY A 28 -5.45 1.12 9.34
N PRO A 29 -5.97 2.23 8.79
CA PRO A 29 -5.16 3.16 8.03
C PRO A 29 -4.22 3.95 8.93
N SER A 30 -2.93 3.95 8.59
CA SER A 30 -1.89 4.71 9.28
C SER A 30 -0.77 5.05 8.32
N VAL A 31 -0.01 6.11 8.61
CA VAL A 31 1.19 6.45 7.83
C VAL A 31 2.20 5.31 7.92
N GLY A 32 2.70 4.88 6.77
CA GLY A 32 3.57 3.72 6.63
C GLY A 32 2.83 2.43 6.24
N ALA A 33 1.53 2.33 6.50
CA ALA A 33 0.75 1.15 6.17
C ALA A 33 0.59 0.97 4.66
N ILE A 34 0.62 -0.29 4.24
CA ILE A 34 0.27 -0.72 2.90
C ILE A 34 -1.25 -0.82 2.84
N VAL A 35 -1.87 -0.02 1.99
CA VAL A 35 -3.30 -0.13 1.67
C VAL A 35 -3.47 -1.01 0.44
N VAL A 36 -4.40 -1.96 0.54
CA VAL A 36 -4.66 -2.95 -0.50
C VAL A 36 -6.09 -2.83 -0.99
N TRP A 37 -6.25 -2.67 -2.30
CA TRP A 37 -7.51 -2.83 -3.02
C TRP A 37 -7.47 -4.11 -3.86
N ARG A 38 -8.62 -4.57 -4.35
CA ARG A 38 -8.70 -5.77 -5.20
C ARG A 38 -7.78 -5.73 -6.43
N HIS A 39 -7.56 -4.53 -6.98
CA HIS A 39 -6.81 -4.29 -8.23
C HIS A 39 -5.71 -3.23 -8.10
N HIS A 40 -5.48 -2.67 -6.90
CA HIS A 40 -4.47 -1.63 -6.68
C HIS A 40 -3.81 -1.80 -5.31
N VAL A 41 -2.58 -1.30 -5.16
CA VAL A 41 -1.87 -1.32 -3.87
C VAL A 41 -0.99 -0.09 -3.77
N GLY A 42 -0.89 0.47 -2.57
CA GLY A 42 -0.03 1.61 -2.28
C GLY A 42 0.41 1.66 -0.83
N LYS A 43 1.29 2.62 -0.53
CA LYS A 43 1.72 2.97 0.82
C LYS A 43 1.07 4.28 1.23
N ILE A 44 0.41 4.30 2.37
CA ILE A 44 -0.04 5.56 2.98
C ILE A 44 1.20 6.30 3.45
N VAL A 45 1.38 7.54 2.99
CA VAL A 45 2.55 8.36 3.31
C VAL A 45 2.19 9.63 4.07
N GLY A 46 0.90 9.95 4.18
CA GLY A 46 0.44 11.13 4.90
C GLY A 46 -1.08 11.22 4.95
N HIS A 47 -1.57 12.27 5.59
CA HIS A 47 -2.98 12.63 5.63
C HIS A 47 -3.08 14.16 5.64
N GLU A 48 -3.73 14.73 4.63
CA GLU A 48 -3.81 16.17 4.40
C GLU A 48 -5.24 16.54 4.01
N ASN A 49 -5.77 17.63 4.56
CA ASN A 49 -7.11 18.14 4.22
C ASN A 49 -8.23 17.08 4.32
N GLY A 50 -8.14 16.17 5.29
CA GLY A 50 -9.12 15.09 5.48
C GLY A 50 -8.99 13.93 4.48
N GLN A 51 -7.92 13.89 3.69
CA GLN A 51 -7.66 12.85 2.69
C GLN A 51 -6.34 12.14 2.95
N TRP A 52 -6.35 10.83 2.75
CA TRP A 52 -5.13 10.02 2.82
C TRP A 52 -4.27 10.24 1.59
N ILE A 53 -2.97 10.49 1.81
CA ILE A 53 -1.98 10.60 0.76
C ILE A 53 -1.34 9.23 0.56
N VAL A 54 -1.46 8.71 -0.67
CA VAL A 54 -0.98 7.37 -1.00
C VAL A 54 0.07 7.46 -2.09
N GLN A 55 1.22 6.85 -1.85
CA GLN A 55 2.24 6.59 -2.86
C GLN A 55 2.00 5.21 -3.46
N SER A 56 1.71 5.13 -4.75
CA SER A 56 1.45 3.86 -5.44
C SER A 56 2.08 3.82 -6.82
N GLY A 57 2.50 2.62 -7.25
CA GLY A 57 2.99 2.37 -8.60
C GLY A 57 1.86 1.99 -9.55
N ASN A 58 2.09 2.15 -10.85
CA ASN A 58 1.09 1.97 -11.90
C ASN A 58 -0.18 2.83 -11.69
N ASP A 59 -0.05 3.95 -10.97
CA ASP A 59 -1.10 4.97 -10.95
C ASP A 59 -0.97 5.77 -12.25
N GLY A 60 -1.75 5.35 -13.27
CA GLY A 60 -1.67 5.90 -14.62
C GLY A 60 -0.29 5.72 -15.25
N HIS A 61 0.25 4.50 -15.18
CA HIS A 61 1.58 4.11 -15.69
C HIS A 61 2.79 4.75 -15.00
N ALA A 62 2.59 5.44 -13.88
CA ALA A 62 3.66 6.06 -13.11
C ALA A 62 3.61 5.68 -11.63
N VAL A 63 4.69 5.99 -10.91
CA VAL A 63 4.64 6.09 -9.45
C VAL A 63 4.13 7.49 -9.11
N ARG A 64 3.06 7.57 -8.31
CA ARG A 64 2.48 8.86 -7.88
C ARG A 64 2.21 8.86 -6.39
N THR A 65 2.39 10.03 -5.79
CA THR A 65 1.99 10.35 -4.42
C THR A 65 0.89 11.40 -4.49
N ARG A 66 -0.34 11.04 -4.12
CA ARG A 66 -1.48 11.97 -4.19
C ARG A 66 -2.63 11.57 -3.26
N PRO A 67 -3.60 12.46 -3.01
CA PRO A 67 -4.79 12.11 -2.26
C PRO A 67 -5.56 10.96 -2.92
N ARG A 68 -6.01 9.99 -2.11
CA ARG A 68 -6.78 8.84 -2.58
C ARG A 68 -7.77 8.37 -1.51
N SER A 69 -8.98 8.04 -1.95
CA SER A 69 -9.98 7.41 -1.09
C SER A 69 -9.57 6.00 -0.71
N LEU A 70 -9.75 5.64 0.56
CA LEU A 70 -9.55 4.29 1.07
C LEU A 70 -10.81 3.41 0.94
N ALA A 71 -11.90 3.93 0.35
CA ALA A 71 -13.11 3.16 0.13
C ALA A 71 -12.82 1.88 -0.67
N GLY A 72 -13.41 0.77 -0.23
CA GLY A 72 -13.20 -0.54 -0.85
C GLY A 72 -11.80 -1.14 -0.65
N ALA A 73 -10.97 -0.57 0.24
CA ALA A 73 -9.76 -1.25 0.70
C ALA A 73 -10.15 -2.55 1.40
N ILE A 74 -9.43 -3.62 1.08
CA ILE A 74 -9.66 -4.98 1.61
C ILE A 74 -8.69 -5.33 2.74
N ALA A 75 -7.59 -4.58 2.89
CA ALA A 75 -6.62 -4.77 3.97
C ALA A 75 -5.73 -3.53 4.16
N PHE A 76 -5.25 -3.38 5.40
CA PHE A 76 -4.14 -2.50 5.76
C PHE A 76 -3.04 -3.34 6.41
N ARG A 77 -1.81 -3.26 5.89
CA ARG A 77 -0.70 -4.12 6.32
C ARG A 77 0.52 -3.33 6.72
N ASN A 78 1.20 -3.77 7.77
CA ASN A 78 2.56 -3.33 8.05
C ASN A 78 3.51 -4.16 7.20
N ALA A 79 4.50 -3.53 6.58
CA ALA A 79 5.60 -4.28 5.98
C ALA A 79 6.35 -5.04 7.08
N TYR A 80 7.00 -6.16 6.72
CA TYR A 80 8.00 -6.74 7.61
C TYR A 80 9.05 -5.65 7.92
N ALA A 81 9.44 -5.54 9.20
CA ALA A 81 10.49 -4.61 9.58
C ALA A 81 11.71 -4.85 8.70
N GLN A 82 12.30 -3.76 8.18
CA GLN A 82 13.63 -3.82 7.61
C GLN A 82 14.56 -4.16 8.77
N PHE A 83 15.11 -5.38 8.77
CA PHE A 83 16.27 -5.72 9.58
C PHE A 83 17.50 -5.04 8.97
#